data_AF-A0A075H4U8-F1
#
_entry.id   AF-A0A075H4U8-F1
#
_cell.length_a   1.000
_cell.length_b   1.000
_cell.length_c   1.000
_cell.angle_alpha   90.00
_cell.angle_beta   90.00
_cell.angle_gamma   90.00
#
_symmetry.space_group_name_H-M   'P 1'
#
loop_
_entity.id
_entity.type
_entity.pdbx_description
1 polymer ?
#
loop_
_entity_poly.entity_id
_entity_poly.type
_entity_poly.pdbx_seq_one_letter_code
_entity_poly.pdbx_strand_id
1 'polypeptide(L)' 'MNLEVDEEKKAEIANVITNPDSPVGIDAKKTHIIIINKLVEIEKRLEELEKLH' A
#
# COMPACT_ATOMS: atom_id res chain seq x y z
N MET A 1 -16.83 1.04 -0.42
CA MET A 1 -15.42 1.45 -0.53
C MET A 1 -14.76 0.57 -1.59
N ASN A 2 -14.11 1.15 -2.61
CA ASN A 2 -13.35 0.34 -3.56
C ASN A 2 -11.92 0.14 -3.00
N LEU A 3 -11.63 -1.10 -2.59
CA LEU A 3 -10.37 -1.51 -1.97
C LEU A 3 -9.55 -2.42 -2.90
N GLU A 4 -9.89 -2.44 -4.19
CA GLU A 4 -9.13 -3.19 -5.18
C GLU A 4 -7.73 -2.60 -5.31
N VAL A 5 -6.74 -3.45 -5.05
CA VAL A 5 -5.33 -3.19 -5.31
C VAL A 5 -4.93 -4.13 -6.44
N ASP A 6 -4.24 -3.59 -7.44
CA ASP A 6 -3.70 -4.37 -8.56
C ASP A 6 -2.76 -5.48 -8.05
N GLU A 7 -2.74 -6.62 -8.72
CA GLU A 7 -1.93 -7.79 -8.36
C GLU A 7 -0.43 -7.48 -8.38
N GLU A 8 0.02 -6.65 -9.31
CA GLU A 8 1.43 -6.21 -9.36
C GLU A 8 1.81 -5.38 -8.13
N LYS A 9 0.97 -4.40 -7.75
CA LYS A 9 1.16 -3.60 -6.54
C LYS A 9 1.02 -4.41 -5.26
N LYS A 10 0.10 -5.37 -5.24
CA LYS A 10 -0.02 -6.30 -4.11
C LYS A 10 1.28 -7.07 -3.91
N ALA A 11 1.88 -7.59 -4.98
CA ALA A 11 3.13 -8.34 -4.92
C ALA A 11 4.30 -7.45 -4.48
N GLU A 12 4.40 -6.23 -5.03
CA GLU A 12 5.43 -5.26 -4.65
C GLU A 12 5.35 -4.91 -3.16
N ILE A 13 4.15 -4.54 -2.69
CA ILE A 13 3.95 -4.19 -1.28
C ILE A 13 4.13 -5.42 -0.39
N ALA A 14 3.65 -6.59 -0.82
CA ALA A 14 3.82 -7.85 -0.10
C ALA A 14 5.30 -8.14 0.14
N ASN A 15 6.15 -8.01 -0.89
CA ASN A 15 7.59 -8.23 -0.80
C ASN A 15 8.26 -7.29 0.23
N VAL A 16 7.84 -6.02 0.28
CA VAL A 16 8.35 -5.03 1.23
C VAL A 16 7.94 -5.37 2.68
N ILE A 17 6.73 -5.90 2.89
CA ILE A 17 6.19 -6.18 4.24
C ILE A 17 6.44 -7.61 4.72
N THR A 18 6.92 -8.53 3.88
CA THR A 18 7.32 -9.89 4.29
C THR A 18 8.62 -9.87 5.08
N ASN A 19 8.55 -9.38 6.31
CA ASN A 19 9.52 -9.71 7.34
C ASN A 19 9.03 -10.97 8.08
N PRO A 20 9.77 -12.09 8.07
CA PRO A 20 9.41 -13.31 8.80
C PRO A 20 9.31 -13.11 10.33
N ASP A 21 9.93 -12.05 10.89
CA ASP A 21 9.83 -11.68 12.31
C ASP A 21 8.63 -10.77 12.63
N SER A 22 7.79 -10.45 11.64
CA SER A 22 6.62 -9.62 11.87
C SER A 22 5.53 -10.43 12.60
N PRO A 23 5.02 -9.97 13.76
CA PRO A 23 3.97 -10.66 14.54
C PRO A 23 2.58 -10.65 13.84
N VAL A 24 2.55 -10.23 12.57
CA VAL A 24 1.38 -9.84 11.82
C VAL A 24 0.98 -11.00 10.90
N GLY A 25 -0.13 -11.67 11.25
CA GLY A 25 -0.65 -12.82 10.51
C GLY A 25 -1.07 -12.51 9.06
N ILE A 26 -1.33 -13.57 8.27
CA ILE A 26 -1.62 -13.51 6.82
C ILE A 26 -2.77 -12.53 6.50
N ASP A 27 -3.81 -12.48 7.33
CA ASP A 27 -4.97 -11.61 7.12
C ASP A 27 -4.60 -10.13 7.28
N ALA A 28 -3.76 -9.83 8.26
CA ALA A 28 -3.25 -8.49 8.44
C ALA A 28 -2.33 -8.06 7.28
N LYS A 29 -1.62 -8.97 6.60
CA LYS A 29 -0.83 -8.62 5.39
C LYS A 29 -1.70 -7.98 4.30
N LYS A 30 -2.89 -8.52 4.03
CA LYS A 30 -3.81 -7.93 3.03
C LYS A 30 -4.24 -6.53 3.43
N THR A 31 -4.56 -6.33 4.70
CA THR A 31 -4.92 -5.03 5.25
C THR A 31 -3.76 -4.02 5.14
N HIS A 32 -2.53 -4.43 5.44
CA HIS A 32 -1.35 -3.58 5.28
C HIS A 32 -1.12 -3.20 3.81
N ILE A 33 -1.30 -4.15 2.89
CA ILE A 33 -1.21 -3.87 1.45
C ILE A 33 -2.21 -2.80 1.02
N ILE A 34 -3.47 -2.91 1.47
CA ILE A 34 -4.52 -1.92 1.17
C ILE A 34 -4.15 -0.54 1.74
N ILE A 35 -3.71 -0.49 3.01
CA ILE A 35 -3.33 0.77 3.67
C ILE A 35 -2.17 1.44 2.93
N ILE A 36 -1.09 0.69 2.67
CA ILE A 36 0.10 1.21 1.99
C ILE A 36 -0.25 1.70 0.58
N ASN A 37 -1.04 0.94 -0.17
CA ASN A 37 -1.46 1.38 -1.50
C ASN A 37 -2.25 2.70 -1.45
N LYS A 38 -3.14 2.88 -0.46
CA LYS A 38 -3.88 4.13 -0.29
C LYS A 38 -3.00 5.30 0.15
N LEU A 39 -1.99 5.05 0.98
CA LEU A 39 -1.01 6.09 1.33
C LEU A 39 -0.22 6.55 0.10
N VAL A 40 0.26 5.62 -0.73
CA VAL A 40 0.96 5.94 -1.99
C VAL A 40 0.06 6.71 -2.96
N GLU A 41 -1.22 6.35 -3.08
CA GLU A 41 -2.19 7.11 -3.88
C GLU A 41 -2.37 8.55 -3.36
N ILE A 42 -2.38 8.74 -2.04
CA ILE A 42 -2.50 10.07 -1.42
C ILE A 42 -1.24 10.89 -1.66
N GLU A 43 -0.05 10.32 -1.46
CA GLU A 43 1.24 11.00 -1.70
C GLU A 43 1.34 11.49 -3.15
N LYS A 44 1.00 10.64 -4.13
CA LYS A 44 1.01 11.04 -5.56
C LYS A 44 0.08 12.23 -5.84
N ARG A 45 -1.12 12.22 -5.24
CA ARG A 45 -2.07 13.33 -5.38
C ARG A 45 -1.58 14.60 -4.70
N LEU A 46 -0.89 14.49 -3.57
CA LEU A 46 -0.28 15.64 -2.90
C LEU A 46 0.87 16.22 -3.73
N GLU A 47 1.76 15.39 -4.26
CA GLU A 47 2.84 15.85 -5.15
C GLU A 47 2.32 16.59 -6.39
N GLU A 48 1.22 16.13 -6.98
CA GLU A 48 0.58 16.82 -8.10
C GLU A 48 0.03 18.19 -7.69
N LEU A 49 -0.60 18.29 -6.52
CA LEU A 49 -1.12 19.55 -5.99
C LEU A 49 -0.01 20.54 -5.61
N GLU A 50 1.09 20.05 -5.08
CA GLU A 50 2.25 20.85 -4.71
C GLU A 50 2.99 21.39 -5.94
N LYS A 51 3.00 20.67 -7.06
CA LYS A 51 3.57 21.14 -8.35
C LYS A 51 2.73 22.23 -9.04
N LEU A 52 1.48 22.45 -8.61
CA LEU A 52 0.60 23.49 -9.13
C LEU A 52 0.79 24.85 -8.43
N HIS A 53 1.57 24.91 -7.35
CA HIS A 53 1.96 26.13 -6.63
C HIS A 53 3.42 26.49 -6.90
#